data_AF-A0A381YZ43-F1
#
_entry.id   AF-A0A381YZ43-F1
#
_cell.length_a   1.000
_cell.length_b   1.000
_cell.length_c   1.000
_cell.angle_alpha   90.00
_cell.angle_beta   90.00
_cell.angle_gamma   90.00
#
_symmetry.space_group_name_H-M   'P 1'
#
loop_
_entity.id
_entity.type
_entity.pdbx_description
1 polymer ?
#
loop_
_entity_poly.entity_id
_entity_poly.type
_entity_poly.pdbx_seq_one_letter_code
_entity_poly.pdbx_strand_id
1 'polypeptide(L)'
;MGLLSWLESTAYSDWILTSYTGWPLMLSAHAIGLAIIVGIVFSLNLRMLGLYSAIPFSAMCRFVSVAWIGLFINLFTGLSLFMTQATTYITSFPFLVKITFIILGCVNLHYTRKIIVREAEGWESLSRPAPLAVGLAASSFVFWTVAVVTGRLIAYL
;
A
#
# COMPACT_ATOMS: atom_id res chain seq x y z
N MET A 1 -14.51 0.31 -23.49
CA MET A 1 -15.59 0.33 -22.49
C MET A 1 -16.26 -1.03 -22.27
N GLY A 2 -16.44 -1.89 -23.30
CA GLY A 2 -17.14 -3.17 -23.16
C GLY A 2 -16.66 -4.12 -22.03
N LEU A 3 -15.34 -4.20 -21.78
CA LEU A 3 -14.80 -5.00 -20.66
C LEU A 3 -15.18 -4.42 -19.30
N LEU A 4 -15.14 -3.10 -19.12
CA LEU A 4 -15.44 -2.45 -17.85
C LEU A 4 -16.93 -2.58 -17.49
N SER A 5 -17.81 -2.35 -18.47
CA SER A 5 -19.24 -2.58 -18.29
C SER A 5 -19.56 -4.07 -18.04
N TRP A 6 -18.79 -4.99 -18.64
CA TRP A 6 -18.94 -6.41 -18.35
C TRP A 6 -18.59 -6.73 -16.89
N LEU A 7 -17.49 -6.18 -16.35
CA LEU A 7 -17.11 -6.32 -14.94
C LEU A 7 -18.22 -5.82 -14.00
N GLU A 8 -18.83 -4.67 -14.31
CA GLU A 8 -19.93 -4.09 -13.53
C GLU A 8 -21.20 -4.95 -13.58
N SER A 9 -21.48 -5.60 -14.71
CA SER A 9 -22.68 -6.43 -14.90
C SER A 9 -22.63 -7.82 -14.25
N THR A 10 -21.52 -8.20 -13.61
CA THR A 10 -21.39 -9.53 -13.01
C THR A 10 -22.25 -9.67 -11.75
N ALA A 11 -22.77 -10.88 -11.50
CA ALA A 11 -23.51 -11.19 -10.27
C ALA A 11 -22.67 -10.96 -8.99
N TYR A 12 -21.35 -11.04 -9.11
CA TYR A 12 -20.42 -10.71 -8.03
C TYR A 12 -20.42 -9.21 -7.71
N SER A 13 -20.31 -8.35 -8.74
CA SER A 13 -20.39 -6.89 -8.58
C SER A 13 -21.74 -6.44 -8.02
N ASP A 14 -22.83 -7.05 -8.51
CA ASP A 14 -24.18 -6.79 -8.01
C ASP A 14 -24.32 -7.18 -6.53
N TRP A 15 -23.81 -8.35 -6.13
CA TRP A 15 -23.79 -8.77 -4.73
C TRP A 15 -23.01 -7.79 -3.84
N ILE A 16 -21.87 -7.26 -4.29
CA ILE A 16 -21.10 -6.29 -3.50
C ILE A 16 -21.93 -5.02 -3.27
N LEU A 17 -22.60 -4.51 -4.30
CA LEU A 17 -23.36 -3.26 -4.24
C LEU A 17 -24.67 -3.38 -3.46
N THR A 18 -25.40 -4.47 -3.64
CA THR A 18 -26.79 -4.61 -3.15
C THR A 18 -26.88 -5.34 -1.82
N SER A 19 -25.90 -6.19 -1.49
CA SER A 19 -25.91 -6.93 -0.23
C SER A 19 -25.53 -6.05 0.95
N TYR A 20 -26.21 -6.27 2.08
CA TYR A 20 -25.85 -5.68 3.37
C TYR A 20 -24.44 -6.07 3.85
N THR A 21 -23.87 -7.17 3.35
CA THR A 21 -22.56 -7.68 3.77
C THR A 21 -21.45 -7.44 2.76
N GLY A 22 -21.77 -7.36 1.47
CA GLY A 22 -20.77 -7.33 0.39
C GLY A 22 -19.84 -6.13 0.48
N TRP A 23 -20.40 -4.93 0.39
CA TRP A 23 -19.63 -3.68 0.48
C TRP A 23 -18.91 -3.52 1.84
N PRO A 24 -19.56 -3.69 3.02
CA PRO A 24 -18.89 -3.54 4.30
C PRO A 24 -17.74 -4.55 4.51
N LEU A 25 -17.90 -5.79 4.05
CA LEU A 25 -16.85 -6.81 4.15
C LEU A 25 -15.64 -6.44 3.31
N MET A 26 -15.84 -6.09 2.04
CA MET A 26 -14.74 -5.70 1.15
C MET A 26 -14.02 -4.45 1.66
N LEU A 27 -14.78 -3.45 2.11
CA LEU A 27 -14.22 -2.22 2.66
C LEU A 27 -13.44 -2.45 3.97
N SER A 28 -13.97 -3.28 4.87
CA SER A 28 -13.31 -3.62 6.14
C SER A 28 -12.02 -4.41 5.91
N ALA A 29 -12.07 -5.42 5.04
CA ALA A 29 -10.90 -6.20 4.68
C ALA A 29 -9.83 -5.32 4.00
N HIS A 30 -10.24 -4.38 3.15
CA HIS A 30 -9.34 -3.39 2.55
C HIS A 30 -8.70 -2.46 3.61
N ALA A 31 -9.45 -2.02 4.61
CA ALA A 31 -8.90 -1.21 5.70
C ALA A 31 -7.86 -2.00 6.53
N ILE A 32 -8.11 -3.28 6.80
CA ILE A 32 -7.18 -4.17 7.51
C ILE A 32 -5.90 -4.38 6.69
N GLY A 33 -6.03 -4.71 5.40
CA GLY A 33 -4.89 -4.88 4.51
C GLY A 33 -4.03 -3.61 4.43
N LEU A 34 -4.68 -2.43 4.38
CA LEU A 34 -4.03 -1.13 4.39
C LEU A 34 -3.27 -0.88 5.70
N ALA A 35 -3.88 -1.16 6.85
CA ALA A 35 -3.22 -1.01 8.14
C ALA A 35 -1.96 -1.89 8.25
N ILE A 36 -2.00 -3.11 7.70
CA ILE A 36 -0.85 -4.02 7.68
C ILE A 36 0.28 -3.46 6.82
N ILE A 37 0.03 -3.18 5.53
CA ILE A 37 1.08 -2.72 4.61
C ILE A 37 1.63 -1.35 5.01
N VAL A 38 0.76 -0.36 5.21
CA VAL A 38 1.18 1.02 5.53
C VAL A 38 1.83 1.07 6.91
N GLY A 39 1.28 0.37 7.91
CA GLY A 39 1.83 0.35 9.27
C GLY A 39 3.24 -0.23 9.32
N ILE A 40 3.46 -1.35 8.63
CA ILE A 40 4.80 -1.98 8.56
C ILE A 40 5.77 -1.10 7.78
N VAL A 41 5.36 -0.55 6.64
CA VAL A 41 6.22 0.34 5.85
C VAL A 41 6.60 1.60 6.61
N PHE A 42 5.65 2.21 7.32
CA PHE A 42 5.93 3.41 8.13
C PHE A 42 6.88 3.07 9.27
N SER A 43 6.70 1.93 9.93
CA SER A 43 7.60 1.45 10.97
C SER A 43 9.04 1.25 10.44
N LEU A 44 9.17 0.65 9.26
CA LEU A 44 10.45 0.50 8.57
C LEU A 44 11.08 1.86 8.25
N ASN A 45 10.30 2.79 7.69
CA ASN A 45 10.78 4.12 7.32
C ASN A 45 11.27 4.90 8.56
N LEU A 46 10.53 4.86 9.68
CA LEU A 46 10.97 5.47 10.94
C LEU A 46 12.30 4.87 11.42
N ARG A 47 12.45 3.55 11.32
CA ARG A 47 13.70 2.87 11.66
C ARG A 47 14.86 3.29 10.77
N MET A 48 14.62 3.48 9.47
CA MET A 48 15.60 3.99 8.51
C MET A 48 15.97 5.45 8.77
N LEU A 49 15.09 6.24 9.38
CA LEU A 49 15.38 7.60 9.84
C LEU A 49 16.12 7.64 11.19
N GLY A 50 16.47 6.49 11.76
CA GLY A 50 17.26 6.37 12.98
C GLY A 50 16.44 6.27 14.28
N LEU A 51 15.10 6.25 14.20
CA LEU A 51 14.27 5.97 15.37
C LEU A 51 14.36 4.48 15.73
N TYR A 52 14.26 4.16 17.01
CA TYR A 52 14.26 2.77 17.52
C TYR A 52 15.45 1.93 17.01
N SER A 53 16.66 2.53 17.01
CA SER A 53 17.90 1.91 16.51
C SER A 53 18.23 0.56 17.15
N ALA A 54 17.73 0.31 18.36
CA ALA A 54 17.84 -0.96 19.07
C ALA A 54 17.19 -2.15 18.32
N ILE A 55 16.26 -1.90 17.39
CA ILE A 55 15.64 -2.96 16.60
C ILE A 55 16.51 -3.22 15.36
N PRO A 56 17.01 -4.47 15.15
CA PRO A 56 17.86 -4.77 14.02
C PRO A 56 17.07 -4.75 12.70
N PHE A 57 17.74 -4.39 11.61
CA PHE A 57 17.10 -4.36 10.29
C PHE A 57 16.62 -5.74 9.82
N SER A 58 17.28 -6.81 10.26
CA SER A 58 16.88 -8.19 9.98
C SER A 58 15.47 -8.52 10.49
N ALA A 59 15.11 -8.02 11.68
CA ALA A 59 13.77 -8.16 12.23
C ALA A 59 12.74 -7.39 11.41
N MET A 60 13.06 -6.15 11.00
CA MET A 60 12.19 -5.35 10.13
C MET A 60 11.94 -6.03 8.78
N CYS A 61 12.97 -6.60 8.15
CA CYS A 61 12.83 -7.35 6.89
C CYS A 61 11.87 -8.55 7.00
N ARG A 62 11.77 -9.18 8.18
CA ARG A 62 10.81 -10.26 8.41
C ARG A 62 9.38 -9.72 8.48
N PHE A 63 9.16 -8.55 9.09
CA PHE A 63 7.86 -7.88 9.07
C PHE A 63 7.47 -7.41 7.67
N VAL A 64 8.41 -6.94 6.84
CA VAL A 64 8.12 -6.56 5.45
C VAL A 64 7.50 -7.72 4.65
N SER A 65 7.84 -8.99 4.95
CA SER A 65 7.18 -10.15 4.36
C SER A 65 5.67 -10.18 4.65
N VAL A 66 5.26 -9.77 5.85
CA VAL A 66 3.84 -9.67 6.25
C VAL A 66 3.16 -8.49 5.56
N ALA A 67 3.91 -7.42 5.27
CA ALA A 67 3.38 -6.26 4.54
C ALA A 67 2.84 -6.67 3.16
N TRP A 68 3.49 -7.61 2.47
CA TRP A 68 3.00 -8.16 1.19
C TRP A 68 1.67 -8.90 1.32
N ILE A 69 1.38 -9.53 2.47
CA ILE A 69 0.07 -10.13 2.74
C ILE A 69 -1.00 -9.03 2.82
N GLY A 70 -0.71 -7.93 3.52
CA GLY A 70 -1.59 -6.76 3.55
C GLY A 70 -1.85 -6.18 2.16
N LEU A 71 -0.81 -6.08 1.32
CA LEU A 71 -0.95 -5.65 -0.07
C LEU A 71 -1.82 -6.61 -0.89
N PHE A 72 -1.65 -7.93 -0.70
CA PHE A 72 -2.46 -8.94 -1.39
C PHE A 72 -3.94 -8.78 -1.00
N ILE A 73 -4.25 -8.67 0.28
CA ILE A 73 -5.63 -8.40 0.76
C ILE A 73 -6.20 -7.14 0.09
N ASN A 74 -5.41 -6.05 0.05
CA ASN A 74 -5.82 -4.81 -0.60
C ASN A 74 -6.04 -4.94 -2.10
N LEU A 75 -5.24 -5.76 -2.77
CA LEU A 75 -5.38 -6.00 -4.20
C LEU A 75 -6.71 -6.70 -4.50
N PHE A 76 -7.03 -7.80 -3.82
CA PHE A 76 -8.29 -8.51 -4.06
C PHE A 76 -9.49 -7.65 -3.70
N THR A 77 -9.50 -7.09 -2.49
CA THR A 77 -10.63 -6.25 -2.04
C THR A 77 -10.77 -4.98 -2.88
N GLY A 78 -9.65 -4.37 -3.29
CA GLY A 78 -9.64 -3.19 -4.15
C GLY A 78 -10.14 -3.49 -5.56
N LEU A 79 -9.78 -4.64 -6.14
CA LEU A 79 -10.32 -5.11 -7.41
C LEU A 79 -11.83 -5.39 -7.30
N SER A 80 -12.27 -6.06 -6.24
CA SER A 80 -13.68 -6.31 -5.98
C SER A 80 -14.48 -5.00 -5.91
N LEU A 81 -13.98 -4.01 -5.17
CA LEU A 81 -14.61 -2.68 -5.10
C LEU A 81 -14.56 -1.96 -6.46
N PHE A 82 -13.45 -2.06 -7.18
CA PHE A 82 -13.32 -1.46 -8.52
C PHE A 82 -14.33 -2.03 -9.51
N MET A 83 -14.57 -3.34 -9.50
CA MET A 83 -15.51 -4.00 -10.41
C MET A 83 -16.95 -3.47 -10.29
N THR A 84 -17.33 -2.91 -9.13
CA THR A 84 -18.67 -2.35 -8.92
C THR A 84 -18.96 -1.08 -9.72
N GLN A 85 -17.92 -0.28 -10.02
CA GLN A 85 -18.03 1.01 -10.73
C GLN A 85 -16.77 1.26 -11.57
N ALA A 86 -16.34 0.26 -12.33
CA ALA A 86 -15.08 0.23 -13.07
C ALA A 86 -14.96 1.36 -14.11
N THR A 87 -16.06 1.71 -14.78
CA THR A 87 -16.15 2.79 -15.78
C THR A 87 -15.96 4.18 -15.14
N THR A 88 -16.51 4.37 -13.94
CA THR A 88 -16.33 5.60 -13.15
C THR A 88 -14.89 5.69 -12.63
N TYR A 89 -14.37 4.63 -12.01
CA TYR A 89 -13.06 4.68 -11.38
C TYR A 89 -11.90 4.87 -12.36
N ILE A 90 -11.95 4.28 -13.55
CA ILE A 90 -10.83 4.40 -14.52
C ILE A 90 -10.63 5.83 -15.04
N THR A 91 -11.67 6.68 -14.95
CA THR A 91 -11.61 8.09 -15.35
C THR A 91 -11.45 9.05 -14.16
N SER A 92 -11.55 8.53 -12.93
CA SER A 92 -11.42 9.30 -11.70
C SER A 92 -9.95 9.68 -11.45
N PHE A 93 -9.67 10.98 -11.43
CA PHE A 93 -8.33 11.50 -11.16
C PHE A 93 -7.77 11.02 -9.80
N PRO A 94 -8.51 11.10 -8.67
CA PRO A 94 -8.06 10.52 -7.40
C PRO A 94 -7.69 9.04 -7.47
N PHE A 95 -8.47 8.24 -8.22
CA PHE A 95 -8.18 6.81 -8.40
C PHE A 95 -6.88 6.58 -9.16
N LEU A 96 -6.67 7.29 -10.27
CA LEU A 96 -5.43 7.19 -11.05
C LEU A 96 -4.20 7.56 -10.20
N VAL A 97 -4.26 8.67 -9.47
CA VAL A 97 -3.18 9.08 -8.56
C VAL A 97 -2.95 8.01 -7.49
N LYS A 98 -4.00 7.46 -6.87
CA LYS A 98 -3.88 6.37 -5.90
C LYS A 98 -3.09 5.19 -6.47
N ILE A 99 -3.48 4.68 -7.64
CA ILE A 99 -2.85 3.49 -8.25
C ILE A 99 -1.39 3.78 -8.60
N THR A 100 -1.08 4.94 -9.18
CA THR A 100 0.30 5.33 -9.48
C THR A 100 1.18 5.33 -8.24
N PHE A 101 0.72 5.94 -7.15
CA PHE A 101 1.49 6.03 -5.91
C PHE A 101 1.59 4.71 -5.14
N ILE A 102 0.61 3.81 -5.26
CA ILE A 102 0.73 2.42 -4.77
C ILE A 102 1.87 1.70 -5.52
N ILE A 103 1.92 1.81 -6.85
CA ILE A 103 2.98 1.18 -7.65
C ILE A 103 4.35 1.72 -7.26
N LEU A 104 4.49 3.05 -7.16
CA LEU A 104 5.73 3.69 -6.70
C LEU A 104 6.12 3.24 -5.29
N GLY A 105 5.16 3.15 -4.36
CA GLY A 105 5.36 2.66 -3.00
C GLY A 105 5.86 1.21 -2.96
N CYS A 106 5.28 0.32 -3.77
CA CYS A 106 5.70 -1.08 -3.90
C CYS A 106 7.12 -1.21 -4.48
N VAL A 107 7.44 -0.45 -5.52
CA VAL A 107 8.78 -0.44 -6.13
C VAL A 107 9.81 0.07 -5.12
N ASN A 108 9.48 1.16 -4.41
CA ASN A 108 10.33 1.71 -3.36
C ASN A 108 10.58 0.68 -2.25
N LEU A 109 9.53 0.04 -1.73
CA LEU A 109 9.66 -0.95 -0.66
C LEU A 109 10.52 -2.14 -1.08
N HIS A 110 10.33 -2.64 -2.30
CA HIS A 110 11.12 -3.75 -2.84
C HIS A 110 12.60 -3.37 -2.97
N TYR A 111 12.89 -2.18 -3.50
CA TYR A 111 14.25 -1.68 -3.64
C TYR A 111 14.91 -1.45 -2.27
N THR A 112 14.20 -0.82 -1.34
CA THR A 112 14.61 -0.61 0.04
C THR A 112 14.96 -1.93 0.74
N ARG A 113 14.11 -2.95 0.61
CA ARG A 113 14.37 -4.28 1.17
C ARG A 113 15.65 -4.90 0.60
N LYS A 114 15.89 -4.78 -0.71
CA LYS A 114 17.11 -5.28 -1.35
C LYS A 114 18.37 -4.59 -0.82
N ILE A 115 18.33 -3.27 -0.64
CA ILE A 115 19.46 -2.52 -0.09
C ILE A 115 19.71 -2.92 1.37
N ILE A 116 18.66 -3.00 2.19
CA ILE A 116 18.80 -3.40 3.59
C ILE A 116 19.47 -4.77 3.70
N VAL A 117 19.05 -5.76 2.91
CA VAL A 117 19.68 -7.10 2.94
C VAL A 117 21.17 -7.06 2.57
N ARG A 118 21.61 -6.09 1.77
CA ARG A 118 23.01 -5.94 1.36
C ARG A 118 23.86 -5.10 2.31
N GLU A 119 23.28 -4.04 2.86
CA GLU A 119 23.99 -2.96 3.55
C GLU A 119 23.69 -2.89 5.05
N ALA A 120 22.84 -3.77 5.60
CA ALA A 120 22.38 -3.71 6.98
C ALA A 120 23.52 -3.62 8.01
N GLU A 121 24.54 -4.46 7.89
CA GLU A 121 25.69 -4.47 8.81
C GLU A 121 26.45 -3.13 8.77
N GLY A 122 26.64 -2.58 7.58
CA GLY A 122 27.24 -1.26 7.38
C GLY A 122 26.39 -0.16 8.02
N TRP A 123 25.08 -0.19 7.80
CA TRP A 123 24.16 0.83 8.34
C TRP A 123 23.99 0.75 9.86
N GLU A 124 24.10 -0.43 10.46
CA GLU A 124 24.06 -0.60 11.92
C GLU A 124 25.32 -0.07 12.61
N SER A 125 26.46 -0.03 11.91
CA SER A 125 27.71 0.54 12.44
C SER A 125 27.76 2.08 12.40
N LEU A 126 26.87 2.72 11.65
CA LEU A 126 26.87 4.18 11.49
C LEU A 126 26.20 4.86 12.69
N SER A 127 26.83 5.92 13.18
CA SER A 127 26.24 6.78 14.23
C SER A 127 25.06 7.63 13.72
N ARG A 128 24.86 7.72 12.41
CA ARG A 128 23.77 8.48 11.77
C ARG A 128 23.18 7.68 10.60
N PRO A 129 21.89 7.86 10.28
CA PRO A 129 21.26 7.24 9.11
C PRO A 129 22.00 7.56 7.81
N ALA A 130 22.17 6.55 6.94
CA ALA A 130 22.76 6.74 5.62
C ALA A 130 21.86 7.68 4.77
N PRO A 131 22.42 8.64 4.00
CA PRO A 131 21.62 9.56 3.18
C PRO A 131 20.66 8.86 2.21
N LEU A 132 21.08 7.72 1.64
CA LEU A 132 20.23 6.88 0.80
C LEU A 132 19.04 6.31 1.58
N ALA A 133 19.25 5.84 2.82
CA ALA A 133 18.18 5.35 3.69
C ALA A 133 17.15 6.45 3.99
N VAL A 134 17.63 7.66 4.27
CA VAL A 134 16.76 8.83 4.50
C VAL A 134 15.93 9.15 3.26
N GLY A 135 16.54 9.20 2.07
CA GLY A 135 15.84 9.47 0.82
C GLY A 135 14.77 8.42 0.47
N LEU A 136 15.07 7.14 0.70
CA LEU A 136 14.13 6.04 0.47
C LEU A 136 12.97 6.08 1.47
N ALA A 137 13.25 6.32 2.75
CA ALA A 137 12.22 6.44 3.78
C ALA A 137 11.29 7.64 3.51
N ALA A 138 11.85 8.81 3.16
CA ALA A 138 11.07 10.02 2.88
C ALA A 138 10.17 9.86 1.65
N SER A 139 10.71 9.32 0.54
CA SER A 139 9.91 9.05 -0.66
C SER A 139 8.82 8.01 -0.41
N SER A 140 9.13 6.96 0.36
CA SER A 140 8.14 5.96 0.80
C SER A 140 6.99 6.60 1.60
N PHE A 141 7.29 7.47 2.57
CA PHE A 141 6.26 8.22 3.30
C PHE A 141 5.35 9.00 2.37
N VAL A 142 5.93 9.77 1.44
CA VAL A 142 5.15 10.54 0.47
C VAL A 142 4.25 9.61 -0.35
N PHE A 143 4.80 8.50 -0.85
CA PHE A 143 4.03 7.63 -1.73
C PHE A 143 2.82 7.00 -1.06
N TRP A 144 3.03 6.43 0.13
CA TRP A 144 1.95 5.78 0.87
C TRP A 144 0.95 6.80 1.43
N THR A 145 1.40 7.96 1.91
CA THR A 145 0.49 9.02 2.36
C THR A 145 -0.39 9.52 1.21
N VAL A 146 0.18 9.81 0.03
CA VAL A 146 -0.61 10.24 -1.13
C VAL A 146 -1.61 9.16 -1.52
N ALA A 147 -1.20 7.89 -1.60
CA ALA A 147 -2.11 6.77 -1.90
C ALA A 147 -3.27 6.64 -0.91
N VAL A 148 -3.02 6.81 0.40
CA VAL A 148 -4.05 6.75 1.44
C VAL A 148 -5.02 7.94 1.31
N VAL A 149 -4.49 9.15 1.18
CA VAL A 149 -5.29 10.38 1.07
C VAL A 149 -6.16 10.36 -0.18
N THR A 150 -5.59 10.09 -1.36
CA THR A 150 -6.37 10.02 -2.59
C THR A 150 -7.34 8.86 -2.59
N GLY A 151 -6.99 7.74 -1.97
CA GLY A 151 -7.91 6.64 -1.74
C GLY A 151 -9.14 7.02 -0.93
N ARG A 152 -9.00 7.92 0.04
CA ARG A 152 -10.14 8.45 0.79
C ARG A 152 -10.92 9.50 0.01
N LEU A 153 -10.26 10.31 -0.81
CA LEU A 153 -10.89 11.33 -1.66
C LEU A 153 -11.85 10.74 -2.70
N ILE A 154 -11.62 9.50 -3.17
CA ILE A 154 -12.54 8.79 -4.09
C ILE A 154 -13.98 8.70 -3.54
N ALA A 155 -14.17 8.69 -2.22
CA ALA A 155 -15.50 8.63 -1.63
C ALA A 155 -16.26 9.97 -1.67
N TYR A 156 -15.58 11.06 -2.04
CA TYR A 156 -16.08 12.43 -1.92
C TYR A 156 -16.03 13.23 -3.25
N LEU A 157 -15.20 12.80 -4.20
CA LEU A 157 -14.98 13.41 -5.51
C LEU A 157 -15.39 12.44 -6.61
#